data_AF-A0A411L991-F1
#
_entry.id   AF-A0A411L991-F1
#
_cell.length_a   1.000
_cell.length_b   1.000
_cell.length_c   1.000
_cell.angle_alpha   90.00
_cell.angle_beta   90.00
_cell.angle_gamma   90.00
#
_symmetry.space_group_name_H-M   'P 1'
#
loop_
_entity.id
_entity.type
_entity.pdbx_description
1 polymer ?
#
loop_
_entity_poly.entity_id
_entity_poly.type
_entity_poly.pdbx_seq_one_letter_code
_entity_poly.pdbx_strand_id
1 'polypeptide(L)'
;MTRVRRGYIARRRRKRIRSFAAGFRGAHSRLTQTIAQQQLRAWVSSHRDRGRQKREFRRLWITRLNAAIREHTLNLNYSLFIHTLYKRQLLLNRKILAQLAIFNRNCLSIISTEILSNLPRISLSDSEFPSLNKNNKVYI
;
A
#
# COMPACT_ATOMS: atom_id res chain seq x y z
N MET A 1 49.60 -3.73 -33.05
CA MET A 1 48.27 -3.98 -32.43
C MET A 1 47.26 -4.33 -33.52
N THR A 2 46.41 -5.34 -33.30
CA THR A 2 45.48 -5.86 -34.32
C THR A 2 44.12 -5.15 -34.28
N ARG A 3 43.60 -4.68 -35.42
CA ARG A 3 42.29 -4.01 -35.52
C ARG A 3 41.13 -5.01 -35.39
N VAL A 4 40.38 -4.96 -34.29
CA VAL A 4 39.19 -5.81 -34.06
C VAL A 4 37.91 -5.13 -34.57
N ARG A 5 37.07 -5.87 -35.31
CA ARG A 5 35.81 -5.34 -35.86
C ARG A 5 34.70 -5.31 -34.79
N ARG A 6 34.04 -4.15 -34.62
CA ARG A 6 32.97 -3.91 -33.62
C ARG A 6 31.55 -4.37 -33.99
N GLY A 7 31.34 -4.87 -35.21
CA GLY A 7 30.00 -5.06 -35.79
C GLY A 7 29.08 -6.01 -35.01
N TYR A 8 29.63 -7.15 -34.57
CA TYR A 8 28.88 -8.18 -33.83
C TYR A 8 28.40 -7.65 -32.46
N ILE A 9 29.29 -7.02 -31.70
CA ILE A 9 29.02 -6.46 -30.37
C ILE A 9 27.92 -5.39 -30.46
N ALA A 10 28.00 -4.49 -31.45
CA ALA A 10 27.00 -3.46 -31.67
C ALA A 10 25.62 -4.03 -32.05
N ARG A 11 25.57 -5.11 -32.85
CA ARG A 11 24.32 -5.80 -33.20
C ARG A 11 23.69 -6.46 -31.97
N ARG A 12 24.49 -7.16 -31.15
CA ARG A 12 24.04 -7.80 -29.91
C ARG A 12 23.45 -6.78 -28.93
N ARG A 13 24.11 -5.63 -28.72
CA ARG A 13 23.60 -4.54 -27.87
C ARG A 13 22.26 -4.00 -28.37
N ARG A 14 22.12 -3.73 -29.68
CA ARG A 14 20.87 -3.25 -30.26
C ARG A 14 19.73 -4.26 -30.12
N LYS A 15 19.99 -5.56 -30.29
CA LYS A 15 18.98 -6.62 -30.10
C LYS A 15 18.44 -6.65 -28.67
N ARG A 16 19.32 -6.55 -27.66
CA ARG A 16 18.95 -6.52 -26.23
C ARG A 16 18.12 -5.28 -25.87
N ILE A 17 18.51 -4.11 -26.38
CA ILE A 17 17.79 -2.85 -26.13
C ILE A 17 16.41 -2.89 -26.80
N ARG A 18 16.33 -3.42 -28.03
CA ARG A 18 15.07 -3.56 -28.76
C ARG A 18 14.13 -4.59 -28.12
N SER A 19 14.64 -5.69 -27.56
CA SER A 19 13.79 -6.68 -26.87
C SER A 19 13.13 -6.09 -25.63
N PHE A 20 13.82 -5.22 -24.89
CA PHE A 20 13.22 -4.48 -23.76
C PHE A 20 12.12 -3.51 -24.22
N ALA A 21 12.31 -2.89 -25.38
CA ALA A 21 11.44 -1.84 -25.90
C ALA A 21 10.28 -2.32 -26.78
N ALA A 22 10.12 -3.63 -26.98
CA ALA A 22 9.14 -4.19 -27.91
C ALA A 22 7.68 -3.77 -27.59
N GLY A 23 7.37 -3.51 -26.32
CA GLY A 23 6.05 -3.04 -25.88
C GLY A 23 5.84 -1.52 -25.93
N PHE A 24 6.87 -0.73 -26.26
CA PHE A 24 6.72 0.73 -26.33
C PHE A 24 6.05 1.18 -27.64
N ARG A 25 5.33 2.29 -27.57
CA ARG A 25 4.61 2.84 -28.72
C ARG A 25 5.48 3.80 -29.55
N GLY A 26 5.29 3.76 -30.87
CA GLY A 26 5.86 4.72 -31.81
C GLY A 26 7.40 4.71 -31.86
N ALA A 27 7.99 5.91 -31.78
CA ALA A 27 9.44 6.09 -31.87
C ALA A 27 10.21 5.33 -30.78
N HIS A 28 9.62 5.19 -29.59
CA HIS A 28 10.22 4.56 -28.41
C HIS A 28 10.44 3.05 -28.54
N SER A 29 9.95 2.38 -29.59
CA SER A 29 10.29 0.98 -29.91
C SER A 29 11.18 0.82 -31.14
N ARG A 30 11.34 1.89 -31.94
CA ARG A 30 12.04 1.85 -33.24
C ARG A 30 13.43 2.46 -33.16
N LEU A 31 13.56 3.67 -32.60
CA LEU A 31 14.78 4.48 -32.62
C LEU A 31 15.65 4.22 -31.38
N THR A 32 16.90 3.80 -31.58
CA THR A 32 17.81 3.37 -30.49
C THR A 32 18.10 4.45 -29.45
N GLN A 33 18.17 5.72 -29.86
CA GLN A 33 18.39 6.84 -28.94
C GLN A 33 17.18 7.07 -28.03
N THR A 34 15.97 7.11 -28.61
CA THR A 34 14.73 7.29 -27.85
C THR A 34 14.44 6.11 -26.93
N ILE A 35 14.80 4.88 -27.34
CA ILE A 35 14.67 3.69 -26.50
C ILE A 35 15.54 3.84 -25.25
N ALA A 36 16.80 4.28 -25.39
CA ALA A 36 17.71 4.41 -24.26
C ALA A 36 17.18 5.42 -23.23
N GLN A 37 16.64 6.55 -23.68
CA GLN A 37 16.00 7.53 -22.81
C GLN A 37 14.78 6.94 -22.10
N GLN A 38 13.91 6.22 -22.82
CA GLN A 38 12.71 5.62 -22.25
C GLN A 38 13.05 4.50 -21.26
N GLN A 39 14.08 3.71 -21.55
CA GLN A 39 14.58 2.66 -20.66
C GLN A 39 15.02 3.23 -19.32
N LEU A 40 15.78 4.33 -19.33
CA LEU A 40 16.20 5.00 -18.10
C LEU A 40 14.99 5.50 -17.29
N ARG A 41 14.03 6.15 -17.94
CA ARG A 41 12.78 6.63 -17.30
C ARG A 41 11.96 5.49 -16.69
N ALA A 42 11.86 4.37 -17.40
CA ALA A 42 11.15 3.19 -16.95
C ALA A 42 11.82 2.56 -15.72
N TRP A 43 13.16 2.51 -15.68
CA TRP A 43 13.91 1.98 -14.54
C TRP A 43 13.77 2.84 -13.29
N VAL A 44 13.93 4.16 -13.44
CA VAL A 44 13.73 5.12 -12.33
C VAL A 44 12.30 4.99 -11.79
N SER A 45 11.32 4.87 -12.69
CA SER A 45 9.92 4.73 -12.29
C SER A 45 9.65 3.41 -11.58
N SER A 46 10.09 2.29 -12.13
CA SER A 46 9.96 0.98 -11.50
C SER A 46 10.58 0.96 -10.09
N HIS A 47 11.77 1.53 -9.92
CA HIS A 47 12.42 1.58 -8.61
C HIS A 47 11.61 2.39 -7.59
N ARG A 48 11.15 3.58 -7.98
CA ARG A 48 10.31 4.44 -7.14
C ARG A 48 8.98 3.76 -6.77
N ASP A 49 8.34 3.12 -7.75
CA ASP A 49 6.98 2.61 -7.62
C ASP A 49 6.93 1.33 -6.78
N ARG A 50 8.00 0.52 -6.73
CA ARG A 50 8.11 -0.62 -5.78
C ARG A 50 7.95 -0.17 -4.32
N GLY A 51 8.50 0.99 -3.97
CA GLY A 51 8.32 1.56 -2.63
C GLY A 51 6.90 2.09 -2.40
N ARG A 52 6.34 2.76 -3.40
CA ARG A 52 4.97 3.34 -3.35
C ARG A 52 3.89 2.26 -3.30
N GLN A 53 4.10 1.12 -3.96
CA GLN A 53 3.14 0.01 -4.01
C GLN A 53 2.74 -0.48 -2.61
N LYS A 54 3.68 -0.46 -1.64
CA LYS A 54 3.38 -0.80 -0.23
C LYS A 54 2.36 0.17 0.39
N ARG A 55 2.42 1.45 0.04
CA ARG A 55 1.48 2.49 0.51
C ARG A 55 0.13 2.36 -0.18
N GLU A 56 0.12 2.12 -1.49
CA GLU A 56 -1.12 1.94 -2.26
C GLU A 56 -1.92 0.71 -1.79
N PHE A 57 -1.26 -0.43 -1.54
CA PHE A 57 -1.93 -1.60 -0.97
C PHE A 57 -2.46 -1.32 0.44
N ARG A 58 -1.70 -0.62 1.28
CA ARG A 58 -2.17 -0.23 2.61
C ARG A 58 -3.41 0.67 2.53
N ARG A 59 -3.40 1.66 1.63
CA ARG A 59 -4.56 2.53 1.36
C ARG A 59 -5.77 1.70 0.96
N LEU A 60 -5.61 0.78 0.00
CA LEU A 60 -6.67 -0.11 -0.45
C LEU A 60 -7.27 -0.96 0.69
N TRP A 61 -6.43 -1.54 1.55
CA TRP A 61 -6.91 -2.33 2.70
C TRP A 61 -7.69 -1.48 3.70
N ILE A 62 -7.24 -0.24 3.96
CA ILE A 62 -7.98 0.68 4.84
C ILE A 62 -9.33 1.03 4.23
N THR A 63 -9.39 1.36 2.94
CA THR A 63 -10.64 1.69 2.25
C THR A 63 -11.63 0.53 2.29
N ARG A 64 -11.17 -0.69 1.99
CA ARG A 64 -12.00 -1.91 2.05
C ARG A 64 -12.53 -2.17 3.46
N LEU A 65 -11.66 -2.07 4.46
CA LEU A 65 -12.03 -2.31 5.85
C LEU A 65 -13.02 -1.25 6.35
N ASN A 66 -12.81 0.02 5.98
CA ASN A 66 -13.71 1.11 6.33
C ASN A 66 -15.10 0.91 5.70
N ALA A 67 -15.17 0.47 4.44
CA ALA A 67 -16.44 0.13 3.80
C ALA A 67 -17.15 -1.02 4.53
N ALA A 68 -16.43 -2.11 4.84
CA ALA A 68 -16.99 -3.25 5.55
C ALA A 68 -17.52 -2.85 6.94
N ILE A 69 -16.73 -2.12 7.74
CA ILE A 69 -17.19 -1.67 9.07
C ILE A 69 -18.44 -0.80 8.96
N ARG A 70 -18.53 0.08 7.96
CA ARG A 70 -19.71 0.93 7.76
C ARG A 70 -20.95 0.17 7.35
N GLU A 71 -20.79 -0.93 6.60
CA GLU A 71 -21.91 -1.81 6.27
C GLU A 71 -22.38 -2.65 7.46
N HIS A 72 -21.52 -2.87 8.46
CA HIS A 72 -21.93 -3.55 9.69
C HIS A 72 -22.77 -2.63 10.58
N THR A 73 -23.88 -3.17 11.09
CA THR A 73 -24.93 -2.49 11.88
C THR A 73 -24.40 -1.79 13.15
N LEU A 74 -23.17 -2.06 13.56
CA LEU A 74 -22.52 -1.50 14.74
C LEU A 74 -21.98 -0.08 14.54
N ASN A 75 -22.04 0.47 13.32
CA ASN A 75 -21.73 1.88 13.00
C ASN A 75 -20.40 2.40 13.59
N LEU A 76 -19.40 1.52 13.71
CA LEU A 76 -18.11 1.86 14.28
C LEU A 76 -17.27 2.67 13.28
N ASN A 77 -16.44 3.59 13.80
CA ASN A 77 -15.44 4.26 12.97
C ASN A 77 -14.17 3.40 12.89
N TYR A 78 -13.53 3.35 11.71
CA TYR A 78 -12.27 2.61 11.47
C TYR A 78 -11.19 2.89 12.53
N SER A 79 -11.02 4.17 12.91
CA SER A 79 -10.03 4.60 13.90
C SER A 79 -10.28 3.95 15.27
N LEU A 80 -11.55 3.94 15.70
CA LEU A 80 -11.95 3.32 16.96
C LEU A 80 -11.73 1.82 16.92
N PHE A 81 -12.11 1.16 15.82
CA PHE A 81 -11.90 -0.28 15.64
C PHE A 81 -10.41 -0.67 15.77
N ILE A 82 -9.52 0.01 15.06
CA ILE A 82 -8.07 -0.27 15.15
C ILE A 82 -7.52 0.03 16.55
N HIS A 83 -7.98 1.11 17.17
CA HIS A 83 -7.58 1.44 18.53
C HIS A 83 -8.03 0.37 19.53
N THR A 84 -9.25 -0.15 19.41
CA THR A 84 -9.75 -1.25 20.25
C THR A 84 -8.97 -2.55 20.03
N LEU A 85 -8.63 -2.89 18.78
CA LEU A 85 -7.78 -4.04 18.49
C LEU A 85 -6.39 -3.91 19.14
N TYR A 86 -5.81 -2.71 19.11
CA TYR A 86 -4.51 -2.46 19.74
C TYR A 86 -4.59 -2.54 21.27
N LYS A 87 -5.62 -1.96 21.89
CA LYS A 87 -5.87 -2.08 23.34
C LYS A 87 -6.03 -3.53 23.79
N ARG A 88 -6.61 -4.38 22.94
CA ARG A 88 -6.77 -5.83 23.17
C ARG A 88 -5.52 -6.65 22.82
N GLN A 89 -4.42 -6.02 22.41
CA GLN A 89 -3.18 -6.66 21.99
C GLN A 89 -3.33 -7.62 20.80
N LEU A 90 -4.40 -7.47 20.01
CA LEU A 90 -4.61 -8.24 18.78
C LEU A 90 -3.81 -7.60 17.64
N LEU A 91 -2.57 -8.04 17.48
CA LEU A 91 -1.62 -7.54 16.47
C LEU A 91 -1.92 -8.05 15.04
N LEU A 92 -3.16 -7.91 14.59
CA LEU A 92 -3.57 -8.34 13.25
C LEU A 92 -3.11 -7.37 12.17
N ASN A 93 -2.51 -7.93 11.11
CA ASN A 93 -2.15 -7.14 9.94
C ASN A 93 -3.42 -6.72 9.17
N ARG A 94 -3.45 -5.45 8.73
CA ARG A 94 -4.55 -4.87 7.93
C ARG A 94 -4.81 -5.65 6.64
N LYS A 95 -3.80 -6.30 6.06
CA LYS A 95 -3.95 -7.22 4.92
C LYS A 95 -4.93 -8.35 5.23
N ILE A 96 -4.73 -9.01 6.37
CA ILE A 96 -5.53 -10.17 6.79
C ILE A 96 -6.94 -9.73 7.13
N LEU A 97 -7.08 -8.63 7.89
CA LEU A 97 -8.39 -8.07 8.22
C LEU A 97 -9.21 -7.69 6.98
N ALA A 98 -8.59 -7.03 5.99
CA ALA A 98 -9.28 -6.67 4.76
C ALA A 98 -9.66 -7.90 3.92
N GLN A 99 -8.86 -8.97 3.97
CA GLN A 99 -9.16 -10.22 3.27
C GLN A 99 -10.31 -10.98 3.96
N LEU A 100 -10.33 -11.02 5.29
CA LEU A 100 -11.40 -11.60 6.09
C LEU A 100 -12.73 -10.88 5.85
N ALA A 101 -12.69 -9.54 5.81
CA ALA A 101 -13.86 -8.71 5.53
C ALA A 101 -14.51 -9.03 4.18
N ILE A 102 -13.72 -9.45 3.18
CA ILE A 102 -14.22 -9.82 1.85
C ILE A 102 -14.78 -11.25 1.85
N PHE A 103 -14.05 -12.20 2.44
CA PHE A 103 -14.42 -13.62 2.36
C PHE A 103 -15.59 -14.00 3.25
N ASN A 104 -15.67 -13.44 4.46
CA ASN A 104 -16.71 -13.80 5.41
C ASN A 104 -17.19 -12.57 6.19
N ARG A 105 -18.37 -12.08 5.79
CA ARG A 105 -19.05 -10.95 6.44
C ARG A 105 -19.36 -11.25 7.91
N ASN A 106 -19.67 -12.50 8.27
CA ASN A 106 -20.03 -12.87 9.65
C ASN A 106 -18.83 -12.80 10.59
N CYS A 107 -17.62 -13.12 10.12
CA CYS A 107 -16.40 -13.08 10.94
C CYS A 107 -16.15 -11.69 11.54
N LEU A 108 -16.35 -10.62 10.77
CA LEU A 108 -16.09 -9.27 11.25
C LEU A 108 -17.13 -8.85 12.30
N SER A 109 -18.37 -9.32 12.15
CA SER A 109 -19.40 -9.14 13.18
C SER A 109 -19.03 -9.84 14.49
N ILE A 110 -18.57 -11.10 14.44
CA ILE A 110 -18.16 -11.87 15.63
C ILE A 110 -17.00 -11.19 16.35
N ILE A 111 -15.98 -10.75 15.59
CA ILE A 111 -14.85 -10.02 16.15
C ILE A 111 -15.32 -8.73 16.82
N SER A 112 -16.24 -8.00 16.18
CA SER A 112 -16.76 -6.76 16.75
C SER A 112 -17.59 -7.00 18.00
N THR A 113 -18.40 -8.05 18.05
CA THR A 113 -19.18 -8.40 19.26
C THR A 113 -18.27 -8.81 20.41
N GLU A 114 -17.22 -9.60 20.14
CA GLU A 114 -16.21 -9.99 21.16
C GLU A 114 -15.43 -8.79 21.71
N ILE A 115 -15.16 -7.80 20.86
CA ILE A 115 -14.49 -6.56 21.28
C ILE A 115 -15.40 -5.72 22.19
N LEU A 116 -16.70 -5.68 21.88
CA LEU A 116 -17.70 -4.90 22.62
C LEU A 116 -18.12 -5.56 23.94
N SER A 117 -18.30 -6.88 23.96
CA SER A 117 -18.73 -7.63 25.15
C SER A 117 -17.75 -7.52 26.32
N ASN A 118 -16.46 -7.37 26.01
CA ASN A 118 -15.39 -7.32 26.99
C ASN A 118 -14.97 -5.90 27.38
N LEU A 119 -15.63 -4.84 26.89
CA LEU A 119 -15.40 -3.49 27.41
C LEU A 119 -15.67 -3.55 28.91
N PRO A 120 -14.75 -3.11 29.80
CA PRO A 120 -15.14 -2.90 31.18
C PRO A 120 -16.38 -2.00 31.11
N ARG A 121 -17.50 -2.43 31.70
CA ARG A 121 -18.61 -1.50 31.94
C ARG A 121 -18.04 -0.48 32.89
N ILE A 122 -17.50 0.61 32.34
CA ILE A 122 -16.99 1.72 33.14
C ILE A 122 -18.25 2.28 33.80
N SER A 123 -18.43 1.92 35.07
CA SER A 123 -19.23 2.68 36.01
C SER A 123 -18.80 4.13 35.88
N LEU A 124 -19.77 5.00 35.62
CA LEU A 124 -19.64 6.46 35.57
C LEU A 124 -18.66 6.97 36.63
N SER A 125 -17.50 7.44 36.19
CA SER A 125 -16.69 8.40 36.93
C SER A 125 -15.86 9.19 35.93
N ASP A 126 -16.25 10.45 35.76
CA ASP A 126 -15.60 11.44 34.92
C ASP A 126 -14.12 11.61 35.31
N SER A 127 -13.22 11.29 34.39
CA SER A 127 -11.86 11.84 34.25
C SER A 127 -11.11 10.98 33.21
N GLU A 128 -10.16 11.58 32.50
CA GLU A 128 -9.31 10.91 31.49
C GLU A 128 -9.88 10.74 30.06
N PHE A 129 -10.42 11.82 29.51
CA PHE A 129 -10.14 12.13 28.10
C PHE A 129 -8.98 13.13 28.05
N PRO A 130 -7.80 12.79 27.49
CA PRO A 130 -6.81 13.78 27.16
C PRO A 130 -7.38 14.63 26.02
N SER A 131 -7.74 15.88 26.35
CA SER A 131 -8.07 16.90 25.38
C SER A 131 -6.93 17.02 24.37
N LEU A 132 -7.29 17.05 23.09
CA LEU A 132 -6.39 17.49 22.02
C LEU A 132 -5.94 18.92 22.36
N ASN A 133 -4.77 19.04 22.98
CA ASN A 133 -4.15 20.33 23.25
C ASN A 133 -3.75 20.94 21.91
N LYS A 134 -4.61 21.82 21.40
CA LYS A 134 -4.29 22.86 20.43
C LYS A 134 -3.27 23.76 21.09
N ASN A 135 -1.98 23.42 21.03
CA ASN A 135 -0.80 24.29 21.19
C ASN A 135 0.41 23.39 21.43
N ASN A 136 1.15 23.07 20.36
CA ASN A 136 2.61 22.93 20.45
C ASN A 136 3.21 23.05 19.05
N LYS A 137 3.73 24.26 18.80
CA LYS A 137 4.70 24.62 17.78
C LYS A 137 6.05 23.96 18.14
N VAL A 138 6.84 23.62 17.11
CA VAL A 138 8.28 23.24 17.14
C VAL A 138 8.51 21.81 17.68
N TYR A 139 9.09 20.83 16.96
CA TYR A 139 10.41 20.80 16.30
C TYR A 139 10.46 19.91 15.04
N ILE A 140 11.33 20.35 14.12
CA ILE A 140 11.77 19.85 12.80
C ILE A 140 10.78 20.05 11.65
#